data_AF-A0A6B1CK22-F1
#
_entry.id   AF-A0A6B1CK22-F1
#
_cell.length_a   1.000
_cell.length_b   1.000
_cell.length_c   1.000
_cell.angle_alpha   90.00
_cell.angle_beta   90.00
_cell.angle_gamma   90.00
#
_symmetry.space_group_name_H-M   'P 1'
#
loop_
_entity.id
_entity.type
_entity.pdbx_description
1 polymer ?
#
loop_
_entity_poly.entity_id
_entity_poly.type
_entity_poly.pdbx_seq_one_letter_code
_entity_poly.pdbx_strand_id
1 'polypeptide(L)'
;MGTQTSENARVALQNVGCKLNAYEVEALAHRLTERGYSVVPFGTEADVYVVNTCTVTGAGDADSRKAVRRARRRNPSAEIVAT
;
A
#
# COMPACT_ATOMS: atom_id res chain seq x y z
N MET A 1 -28.05 13.92 2.25
CA MET A 1 -26.83 14.61 2.71
C MET A 1 -26.20 13.75 3.79
N GLY A 2 -25.12 13.04 3.48
CA GLY A 2 -24.48 12.21 4.47
C GLY A 2 -23.31 11.46 3.87
N THR A 3 -22.13 12.05 3.98
CA THR A 3 -20.92 11.27 4.29
C THR A 3 -20.04 12.16 5.16
N GLN A 4 -19.93 11.70 6.40
CA GLN A 4 -19.05 12.17 7.46
C GLN A 4 -17.63 12.40 6.93
N THR A 5 -17.10 13.61 7.08
CA THR A 5 -15.65 13.88 7.00
C THR A 5 -15.02 13.35 8.28
N SER A 6 -14.93 12.04 8.44
CA SER A 6 -14.05 11.43 9.43
C SER A 6 -12.65 11.39 8.81
N GLU A 7 -11.60 11.59 9.60
CA GLU A 7 -10.22 11.49 9.13
C GLU A 7 -9.96 10.10 8.53
N ASN A 8 -10.07 10.01 7.20
CA ASN A 8 -9.88 8.75 6.49
C ASN A 8 -8.39 8.41 6.52
N ALA A 9 -8.04 7.34 7.26
CA ALA A 9 -6.68 6.82 7.29
C ALA A 9 -6.17 6.60 5.86
N ARG A 10 -4.96 7.09 5.60
CA ARG A 10 -4.33 7.06 4.27
C ARG A 10 -3.64 5.74 4.07
N VAL A 11 -3.92 5.08 2.95
CA VAL A 11 -3.35 3.79 2.61
C VAL A 11 -2.59 3.89 1.30
N ALA A 12 -1.32 3.49 1.33
CA ALA A 12 -0.45 3.43 0.17
C ALA A 12 -0.23 1.97 -0.24
N LEU A 13 -0.52 1.64 -1.49
CA LEU A 13 -0.39 0.28 -2.02
C LEU A 13 0.76 0.23 -3.03
N GLN A 14 1.64 -0.75 -2.91
CA GLN A 14 2.72 -1.01 -3.86
C GLN A 14 2.76 -2.49 -4.19
N ASN A 15 2.70 -2.81 -5.47
CA ASN A 15 3.06 -4.14 -5.94
C ASN A 15 4.58 -4.20 -6.17
N VAL A 16 5.20 -5.28 -5.69
CA VAL A 16 6.61 -5.59 -5.92
C VAL A 16 6.71 -6.98 -6.52
N GLY A 17 7.10 -7.02 -7.81
CA GLY A 17 7.30 -8.26 -8.54
C GLY A 17 6.78 -8.21 -9.98
N CYS A 18 6.34 -9.37 -10.49
CA CYS A 18 5.84 -9.50 -11.85
C CYS A 18 4.68 -8.54 -12.12
N LYS A 19 4.74 -7.86 -13.26
CA LYS A 19 3.78 -6.86 -13.79
C LYS A 19 2.30 -7.30 -13.87
N LEU A 20 1.99 -8.55 -13.53
CA LEU A 20 0.74 -9.23 -13.87
C LEU A 20 -0.41 -8.97 -12.89
N ASN A 21 -0.16 -8.51 -11.65
CA ASN A 21 -1.21 -8.37 -10.63
C ASN A 21 -1.57 -6.92 -10.26
N ALA A 22 -1.54 -5.98 -11.22
CA ALA A 22 -2.12 -4.64 -11.01
C ALA A 22 -3.60 -4.73 -10.57
N TYR A 23 -4.32 -5.73 -11.09
CA TYR A 23 -5.72 -5.99 -10.75
C TYR A 23 -5.95 -6.29 -9.26
N GLU A 24 -5.05 -7.03 -8.60
CA GLU A 24 -5.20 -7.33 -7.16
C GLU A 24 -5.05 -6.06 -6.32
N VAL A 25 -4.10 -5.20 -6.66
CA VAL A 25 -3.88 -3.93 -5.96
C VAL A 25 -5.05 -2.99 -6.19
N GLU A 26 -5.62 -2.96 -7.39
CA GLU A 26 -6.76 -2.12 -7.71
C GLU A 26 -8.05 -2.60 -7.04
N ALA A 27 -8.29 -3.92 -6.99
CA ALA A 27 -9.38 -4.49 -6.22
C ALA A 27 -9.25 -4.19 -4.72
N LEU A 28 -8.02 -4.25 -4.18
CA LEU A 28 -7.76 -3.88 -2.79
C LEU A 28 -7.98 -2.38 -2.55
N ALA A 29 -7.52 -1.51 -3.46
CA ALA A 29 -7.75 -0.08 -3.41
C ALA A 29 -9.24 0.26 -3.40
N HIS A 30 -10.02 -0.41 -4.25
CA HIS A 30 -11.47 -0.22 -4.31
C HIS A 30 -12.14 -0.59 -2.99
N ARG A 31 -11.85 -1.77 -2.44
CA ARG A 31 -12.37 -2.24 -1.16
C ARG A 31 -11.99 -1.35 0.02
N LEU A 32 -10.77 -0.80 0.00
CA LEU A 32 -10.31 0.17 1.00
C LEU A 32 -11.09 1.48 0.90
N THR A 33 -11.28 1.98 -0.32
CA THR A 33 -12.06 3.19 -0.59
C THR A 33 -13.53 3.02 -0.16
N GLU A 34 -14.15 1.88 -0.46
CA GLU A 34 -15.52 1.54 -0.02
C GLU A 34 -15.66 1.50 1.52
N ARG A 35 -14.58 1.14 2.21
CA ARG A 35 -14.51 1.13 3.68
C ARG A 35 -14.17 2.49 4.29
N GLY A 36 -13.99 3.52 3.46
CA GLY A 36 -13.67 4.87 3.92
C GLY A 36 -12.17 5.14 4.11
N TYR A 37 -11.26 4.36 3.52
CA TYR A 37 -9.84 4.71 3.51
C TYR A 37 -9.51 5.61 2.32
N SER A 38 -8.52 6.49 2.48
CA SER A 38 -7.99 7.29 1.37
C SER A 38 -6.81 6.58 0.73
N VAL A 39 -7.00 6.03 -0.46
CA VAL A 39 -5.89 5.42 -1.22
C VAL A 39 -5.02 6.53 -1.81
N VAL A 40 -3.75 6.54 -1.42
CA VAL A 40 -2.77 7.54 -1.87
C VAL A 40 -1.60 6.88 -2.59
N PRO A 41 -0.88 7.60 -3.48
CA PRO A 41 0.29 7.04 -4.14
C PRO A 41 1.36 6.63 -3.13
N PHE A 42 2.09 5.53 -3.37
CA PHE A 42 3.15 5.05 -2.46
C PHE A 42 4.32 6.04 -2.26
N GLY A 43 4.42 7.05 -3.13
CA GLY A 43 5.33 8.18 -2.99
C GLY A 43 4.91 9.23 -1.95
N THR A 44 3.72 9.11 -1.36
CA THR A 44 3.18 10.06 -0.39
C THR A 44 3.22 9.49 1.03
N GLU A 45 3.04 10.36 2.02
CA GLU A 45 2.92 9.97 3.42
C GLU A 45 1.55 9.32 3.65
N ALA A 46 1.57 8.09 4.16
CA ALA A 46 0.40 7.28 4.47
C ALA A 46 0.51 6.71 5.89
N ASP A 47 -0.64 6.39 6.49
CA ASP A 47 -0.73 5.76 7.80
C ASP A 47 -0.49 4.25 7.69
N VAL A 48 -0.89 3.66 6.56
CA VAL A 48 -0.70 2.25 6.25
C VAL A 48 -0.02 2.09 4.89
N TYR A 49 1.04 1.31 4.83
CA TYR A 49 1.70 0.91 3.59
C TYR A 49 1.52 -0.59 3.36
N VAL A 50 0.85 -0.96 2.27
CA VAL A 50 0.70 -2.36 1.86
C VAL A 50 1.67 -2.62 0.71
N VAL A 51 2.55 -3.60 0.91
CA VAL A 51 3.51 -4.08 -0.08
C VAL A 51 3.09 -5.48 -0.50
N ASN A 52 2.43 -5.60 -1.65
CA ASN A 52 2.08 -6.91 -2.21
C ASN A 52 3.31 -7.50 -2.89
N THR A 53 3.76 -8.66 -2.45
CA THR A 53 4.96 -9.33 -2.94
C THR A 53 4.54 -10.62 -3.62
N CYS A 54 4.88 -10.79 -4.90
CA CYS A 54 4.55 -12.04 -5.59
C CYS A 54 5.68 -13.08 -5.47
N THR A 55 6.48 -13.08 -4.40
CA THR A 55 7.83 -13.72 -4.31
C THR A 55 7.92 -15.08 -5.00
N VAL A 56 8.23 -15.05 -6.29
CA VAL A 56 8.64 -16.19 -7.12
C VAL A 56 10.10 -16.04 -7.57
N THR A 57 10.74 -14.90 -7.29
CA THR A 57 12.15 -14.64 -7.62
C THR A 57 12.84 -13.82 -6.52
N GLY A 58 14.15 -14.03 -6.32
CA GLY A 58 14.95 -13.29 -5.33
C GLY A 58 15.06 -11.77 -5.59
N ALA A 59 14.75 -11.32 -6.81
CA ALA A 59 14.67 -9.90 -7.15
C ALA A 59 13.47 -9.21 -6.49
N GLY A 60 12.31 -9.89 -6.40
CA GLY A 60 11.13 -9.38 -5.71
C GLY A 60 11.40 -9.14 -4.22
N ASP A 61 12.15 -10.03 -3.59
CA ASP A 61 12.49 -9.95 -2.18
C ASP A 61 13.42 -8.75 -1.86
N ALA A 62 14.38 -8.45 -2.75
CA ALA A 62 15.23 -7.27 -2.62
C ALA A 62 14.45 -5.96 -2.76
N ASP A 63 13.50 -5.89 -3.69
CA ASP A 63 12.68 -4.71 -3.91
C ASP A 63 11.63 -4.53 -2.81
N SER A 64 11.09 -5.61 -2.25
CA SER A 64 10.15 -5.57 -1.12
C SER A 64 10.82 -4.94 0.10
N ARG A 65 12.06 -5.36 0.41
CA ARG A 65 12.86 -4.73 1.46
C ARG A 65 13.13 -3.25 1.20
N LYS A 66 13.34 -2.84 -0.06
CA LYS A 66 13.50 -1.40 -0.39
C LYS A 66 12.19 -0.65 -0.18
N ALA A 67 11.06 -1.20 -0.59
CA ALA A 67 9.74 -0.61 -0.42
C ALA A 67 9.41 -0.40 1.07
N VAL A 68 9.58 -1.43 1.90
CA VAL A 68 9.40 -1.36 3.36
C VAL A 68 10.32 -0.31 3.98
N ARG A 69 11.61 -0.28 3.61
CA ARG A 69 12.54 0.74 4.11
C ARG A 69 12.16 2.16 3.69
N ARG A 70 11.61 2.35 2.48
CA ARG A 70 11.11 3.65 2.03
C ARG A 70 9.86 4.06 2.80
N ALA A 71 8.91 3.16 3.03
CA ALA A 71 7.73 3.40 3.84
C ALA A 71 8.10 3.84 5.26
N ARG A 72 8.98 3.08 5.97
CA ARG A 72 9.46 3.45 7.32
C ARG A 72 10.18 4.80 7.38
N ARG A 73 10.87 5.20 6.32
CA ARG A 73 11.55 6.50 6.26
C ARG A 73 10.58 7.66 6.04
N ARG A 74 9.47 7.42 5.33
CA ARG A 74 8.44 8.43 5.09
C ARG A 74 7.61 8.66 6.34
N ASN A 75 7.13 7.57 6.93
CA ASN A 75 6.39 7.61 8.18
C ASN A 75 6.91 6.50 9.11
N PRO A 76 7.73 6.85 10.12
CA PRO A 76 8.23 5.90 11.11
C PRO A 76 7.15 5.25 11.97
N SER A 77 5.99 5.91 12.07
CA SER A 77 4.83 5.46 12.85
C SER A 77 3.79 4.72 12.01
N ALA A 78 4.02 4.59 10.69
CA ALA A 78 3.07 3.90 9.81
C ALA A 78 3.09 2.39 10.03
N GLU A 79 1.93 1.78 9.88
CA GLU A 79 1.78 0.34 9.81
C GLU A 79 2.20 -0.15 8.42
N ILE A 80 3.03 -1.19 8.37
CA ILE A 80 3.53 -1.74 7.11
C ILE A 80 3.12 -3.19 7.03
N VAL A 81 2.31 -3.51 6.03
CA VAL A 81 1.79 -4.85 5.76
C VAL A 81 2.47 -5.37 4.51
N ALA A 82 3.12 -6.52 4.60
CA ALA A 82 3.65 -7.23 3.44
C ALA A 82 2.81 -8.49 3.21
N THR A 83 2.33 -8.67 1.97
CA THR A 83 1.54 -9.85 1.55
C THR A 83 2.26 -10.68 0.52
#